data_AF-A0A4R4NDQ9-F1
#
_entry.id   AF-A0A4R4NDQ9-F1
#
_cell.length_a   1.000
_cell.length_b   1.000
_cell.length_c   1.000
_cell.angle_alpha   90.00
_cell.angle_beta   90.00
_cell.angle_gamma   90.00
#
_symmetry.space_group_name_H-M   'P 1'
#
loop_
_entity.id
_entity.type
_entity.pdbx_description
1 polymer ?
#
loop_
_entity_poly.entity_id
_entity_poly.type
_entity_poly.pdbx_seq_one_letter_code
_entity_poly.pdbx_strand_id
1 'polypeptide(L)'
;MRARPLTLIEDELVDYDMAMERMTDLVGQRQRDERPDTLWLLSHPSVYTVGRRTPLDHLPDPTRGIPVVETGRGGQLTYHGPGQLVGYLVVKLDDDQGIVDYVREVELRLVEALGKLGLPAERRDTPPGSELLTGVWTADTGRKIISIGMRQSRGVTSHGFALNVEGDLSPWNWAIACGMPDVDMTSLKRELGEASMADVRAAVATAFEAS
;
A
#
# COMPACT_ATOMS: atom_id res chain seq x y z
N MET A 1 -17.68 2.59 -8.29
CA MET A 1 -17.07 2.73 -6.95
C MET A 1 -17.94 3.70 -6.14
N ARG A 2 -18.04 3.56 -4.82
CA ARG A 2 -18.82 4.51 -3.99
C ARG A 2 -18.08 5.86 -4.00
N ALA A 3 -18.78 6.98 -4.18
CA ALA A 3 -18.16 8.30 -4.04
C ALA A 3 -17.73 8.50 -2.59
N ARG A 4 -16.47 8.91 -2.38
CA ARG A 4 -15.88 9.04 -1.04
C ARG A 4 -14.80 10.13 -1.07
N PRO A 5 -15.17 11.41 -0.93
CA PRO A 5 -14.20 12.47 -0.88
C PRO A 5 -13.31 12.32 0.36
N LEU A 6 -12.00 12.40 0.17
CA LEU A 6 -11.02 12.25 1.24
C LEU A 6 -10.28 13.57 1.47
N THR A 7 -9.96 13.87 2.72
CA THR A 7 -8.97 14.90 3.02
C THR A 7 -7.58 14.39 2.64
N LEU A 8 -6.86 15.13 1.82
CA LEU A 8 -5.50 14.80 1.43
C LEU A 8 -4.49 15.35 2.45
N ILE A 9 -3.55 14.50 2.85
CA ILE A 9 -2.32 14.90 3.54
C ILE A 9 -1.16 14.43 2.67
N GLU A 10 -0.16 15.27 2.47
CA GLU A 10 1.06 14.89 1.77
C GLU A 10 2.29 15.23 2.58
N ASP A 11 3.17 14.24 2.76
CA ASP A 11 4.53 14.42 3.25
C ASP A 11 5.50 13.77 2.26
N GLU A 12 6.76 14.18 2.22
CA GLU A 12 7.75 13.58 1.32
C GLU A 12 8.32 12.29 1.89
N LEU A 13 9.12 12.38 2.95
CA LEU A 13 9.81 11.25 3.59
C LEU A 13 9.55 11.30 5.10
N VAL A 14 8.99 10.22 5.66
CA VAL A 14 8.64 10.13 7.08
C VAL A 14 9.21 8.84 7.66
N ASP A 15 9.86 8.90 8.82
CA ASP A 15 10.28 7.69 9.54
C ASP A 15 9.09 6.80 9.88
N TYR A 16 9.28 5.48 9.78
CA TYR A 16 8.17 4.53 9.89
C TYR A 16 7.46 4.62 11.25
N ASP A 17 8.21 4.68 12.35
CA ASP A 17 7.64 4.75 13.70
C ASP A 17 6.87 6.05 13.94
N MET A 18 7.41 7.19 13.48
CA MET A 18 6.71 8.48 13.54
C MET A 18 5.40 8.45 12.74
N ALA A 19 5.40 7.77 11.60
CA ALA A 19 4.18 7.61 10.82
C ALA A 19 3.15 6.72 11.51
N MET A 20 3.59 5.67 12.22
CA MET A 20 2.68 4.81 13.00
C MET A 20 2.03 5.59 14.15
N GLU A 21 2.78 6.43 14.85
CA GLU A 21 2.26 7.32 15.91
C GLU A 21 1.19 8.25 15.35
N ARG A 22 1.52 9.02 14.30
CA ARG A 22 0.57 9.94 13.65
C ARG A 22 -0.65 9.21 13.09
N MET A 23 -0.46 8.04 12.49
CA MET A 23 -1.58 7.24 11.99
C MET A 23 -2.50 6.77 13.13
N THR A 24 -1.95 6.43 14.28
CA THR A 24 -2.73 6.07 15.48
C THR A 24 -3.60 7.24 15.93
N ASP A 25 -3.05 8.46 15.92
CA ASP A 25 -3.80 9.68 16.26
C ASP A 25 -4.90 9.97 15.24
N LEU A 26 -4.60 9.89 13.94
CA LEU A 26 -5.57 10.09 12.86
C LEU A 26 -6.74 9.10 12.98
N VAL A 27 -6.44 7.82 13.24
CA VAL A 27 -7.44 6.78 13.45
C VAL A 27 -8.28 7.09 14.69
N GLY A 28 -7.66 7.52 15.79
CA GLY A 28 -8.36 7.90 17.02
C GLY A 28 -9.32 9.08 16.83
N GLN A 29 -8.86 10.14 16.15
CA GLN A 29 -9.70 11.29 15.78
C GLN A 29 -10.87 10.86 14.91
N ARG A 30 -10.62 10.03 13.90
CA ARG A 30 -11.68 9.56 13.00
C ARG A 30 -12.70 8.68 13.72
N GLN A 31 -12.26 7.81 14.65
CA GLN A 31 -13.14 6.98 15.47
C GLN A 31 -14.07 7.81 16.37
N ARG A 32 -13.64 9.00 16.81
CA ARG A 32 -14.45 9.96 17.57
C ARG A 32 -15.21 10.96 16.69
N ASP A 33 -15.18 10.78 15.38
CA ASP A 33 -15.78 11.68 14.40
C ASP A 33 -15.27 13.13 14.47
N GLU A 34 -14.02 13.32 14.94
CA GLU A 34 -13.37 14.65 15.07
C GLU A 34 -12.68 15.11 13.78
N ARG A 35 -12.57 14.22 12.79
CA ARG A 35 -11.91 14.46 11.49
C ARG A 35 -12.66 13.73 10.37
N PRO A 36 -12.71 14.26 9.14
CA PRO A 36 -13.15 13.50 7.96
C PRO A 36 -12.22 12.33 7.61
N ASP A 37 -12.71 11.44 6.74
CA ASP A 37 -11.90 10.39 6.13
C ASP A 37 -10.67 10.98 5.42
N THR A 38 -9.54 10.29 5.49
CA THR A 38 -8.24 10.86 5.09
C THR A 38 -7.45 9.89 4.22
N LEU A 39 -6.87 10.41 3.14
CA LEU A 39 -5.77 9.80 2.40
C LEU A 39 -4.48 10.53 2.76
N TRP A 40 -3.50 9.81 3.30
CA TRP A 40 -2.19 10.36 3.62
C TRP A 40 -1.13 9.73 2.72
N LEU A 41 -0.52 10.54 1.86
CA LEU A 41 0.49 10.14 0.88
C LEU A 41 1.90 10.52 1.33
N LEU A 42 2.80 9.55 1.38
CA LEU A 42 4.19 9.73 1.81
C LEU A 42 5.14 8.68 1.24
N SER A 43 6.44 8.83 1.50
CA SER A 43 7.43 7.77 1.35
C SER A 43 8.10 7.47 2.70
N HIS A 44 8.68 6.28 2.83
CA HIS A 44 9.48 5.89 4.00
C HIS A 44 10.96 5.74 3.62
N PRO A 45 11.89 5.97 4.57
CA PRO A 45 13.20 5.35 4.50
C PRO A 45 13.09 3.82 4.36
N SER A 46 14.17 3.17 3.91
CA SER A 46 14.19 1.72 3.73
C SER A 46 13.83 0.99 5.02
N VAL A 47 12.76 0.20 4.99
CA VAL A 47 12.27 -0.59 6.13
C VAL A 47 11.52 -1.83 5.64
N TYR A 48 11.78 -2.98 6.27
CA TYR A 48 10.90 -4.13 6.16
C TYR A 48 9.86 -4.07 7.27
N THR A 49 8.60 -4.32 6.91
CA THR A 49 7.53 -4.43 7.91
C THR A 49 6.97 -5.84 7.90
N VAL A 50 6.93 -6.45 9.08
CA VAL A 50 6.56 -7.85 9.28
C VAL A 50 5.18 -7.91 9.90
N GLY A 51 4.22 -8.48 9.17
CA GLY A 51 2.89 -8.76 9.73
C GLY A 51 2.94 -10.02 10.61
N ARG A 52 1.99 -10.15 11.54
CA ARG A 52 1.92 -11.28 12.51
C ARG A 52 1.91 -12.68 11.91
N ARG A 53 1.55 -12.80 10.63
CA ARG A 53 1.44 -14.09 9.91
C ARG A 53 2.66 -14.41 9.06
N THR A 54 3.75 -13.65 9.21
CA THR A 54 4.97 -13.85 8.43
C THR A 54 5.75 -15.05 8.98
N PRO A 55 5.99 -16.09 8.18
CA PRO A 55 6.90 -17.19 8.53
C PRO A 55 8.33 -16.70 8.74
N LEU A 56 9.11 -17.42 9.57
CA LEU A 56 10.50 -17.04 9.87
C LEU A 56 11.41 -17.13 8.63
N ASP A 57 11.16 -18.07 7.74
CA ASP A 57 11.87 -18.26 6.47
C ASP A 57 11.49 -17.21 5.41
N HIS A 58 10.47 -16.38 5.66
CA HIS A 58 10.12 -15.25 4.81
C HIS A 58 10.84 -13.96 5.20
N LEU A 59 11.52 -13.95 6.36
CA LEU A 59 12.21 -12.78 6.88
C LEU A 59 13.39 -12.37 5.98
N PRO A 60 13.77 -11.08 6.00
CA PRO A 60 14.83 -10.58 5.14
C PRO A 60 16.20 -11.08 5.59
N ASP A 61 17.15 -11.15 4.66
CA ASP A 61 18.57 -11.38 4.96
C ASP A 61 19.08 -10.29 5.93
N PRO A 62 19.43 -10.64 7.19
CA PRO A 62 19.80 -9.67 8.22
C PRO A 62 21.13 -8.98 7.91
N THR A 63 21.95 -9.51 6.99
CA THR A 63 23.25 -8.93 6.61
C THR A 63 23.12 -7.67 5.76
N ARG A 64 21.92 -7.39 5.23
CA ARG A 64 21.65 -6.24 4.34
C ARG A 64 21.44 -4.92 5.08
N GLY A 65 21.28 -4.95 6.40
CA GLY A 65 21.23 -3.74 7.24
C GLY A 65 19.97 -2.89 7.11
N ILE A 66 18.92 -3.38 6.43
CA ILE A 66 17.61 -2.70 6.40
C ILE A 66 16.86 -3.02 7.70
N PRO A 67 16.36 -2.02 8.44
CA PRO A 67 15.56 -2.22 9.65
C PRO A 67 14.34 -3.11 9.41
N VAL A 68 14.03 -3.97 10.38
CA VAL A 68 12.86 -4.84 10.38
C VAL A 68 11.95 -4.45 11.54
N VAL A 69 10.71 -4.05 11.22
CA VAL A 69 9.73 -3.59 12.20
C VAL A 69 8.52 -4.53 12.21
N GLU A 70 8.14 -5.03 13.38
CA GLU A 70 6.90 -5.79 13.53
C GLU A 70 5.69 -4.87 13.53
N THR A 71 4.59 -5.31 12.90
CA THR A 71 3.41 -4.46 12.70
C THR A 71 2.11 -5.17 13.00
N GLY A 72 1.11 -4.37 13.38
CA GLY A 72 -0.25 -4.84 13.61
C GLY A 72 -1.12 -4.94 12.36
N ARG A 73 -0.59 -4.74 11.15
CA ARG A 73 -1.38 -4.76 9.90
C ARG A 73 -1.70 -6.17 9.42
N GLY A 74 -2.70 -6.25 8.53
CA GLY A 74 -2.95 -7.47 7.75
C GLY A 74 -1.80 -7.77 6.77
N GLY A 75 -1.80 -8.99 6.24
CA GLY A 75 -0.75 -9.48 5.33
C GLY A 75 0.45 -10.11 6.03
N GLN A 76 1.48 -10.43 5.24
CA GLN A 76 2.79 -10.93 5.70
C GLN A 76 3.84 -9.81 5.55
N LEU A 77 5.12 -10.13 5.34
CA LEU A 77 6.19 -9.17 5.13
C LEU A 77 5.96 -8.29 3.89
N THR A 78 6.33 -7.01 4.01
CA THR A 78 6.49 -6.09 2.86
C THR A 78 7.71 -5.19 3.09
N TYR A 79 8.16 -4.53 2.02
CA TYR A 79 9.21 -3.51 2.06
C TYR A 79 8.64 -2.13 1.71
N HIS A 80 9.20 -1.10 2.35
CA HIS A 80 9.03 0.30 1.99
C HIS A 80 10.39 0.97 1.84
N GLY A 81 10.49 1.96 0.95
CA GLY A 81 11.72 2.71 0.75
C GLY A 81 11.52 3.96 -0.12
N PRO A 82 12.59 4.76 -0.28
CA PRO A 82 12.55 5.95 -1.13
C PRO A 82 12.16 5.59 -2.58
N GLY A 83 11.33 6.44 -3.21
CA GLY A 83 10.80 6.17 -4.55
C GLY A 83 9.62 5.20 -4.57
N GLN A 84 9.05 4.85 -3.41
CA GLN A 84 7.76 4.17 -3.28
C GLN A 84 6.73 5.16 -2.70
N LEU A 85 5.55 5.25 -3.31
CA LEU A 85 4.43 6.01 -2.76
C LEU A 85 3.62 5.12 -1.82
N VAL A 86 3.63 5.45 -0.54
CA VAL A 86 2.79 4.84 0.49
C VAL A 86 1.55 5.71 0.67
N GLY A 87 0.38 5.08 0.63
CA GLY A 87 -0.89 5.73 0.92
C GLY A 87 -1.55 5.10 2.12
N TYR A 88 -1.69 5.86 3.22
CA TYR A 88 -2.47 5.46 4.38
C TYR A 88 -3.90 5.95 4.26
N LEU A 89 -4.85 5.02 4.34
CA LEU A 89 -6.28 5.26 4.21
C LEU A 89 -6.93 5.14 5.58
N VAL A 90 -7.24 6.29 6.18
CA VAL A 90 -7.92 6.38 7.48
C VAL A 90 -9.38 6.72 7.24
N VAL A 91 -10.19 5.66 7.16
CA VAL A 91 -11.56 5.75 6.64
C VAL A 91 -12.52 4.99 7.53
N LYS A 92 -13.65 5.60 7.90
CA LYS A 92 -14.73 4.91 8.62
C LYS A 92 -15.61 4.18 7.62
N LEU A 93 -15.64 2.85 7.70
CA LEU A 93 -16.46 2.02 6.83
C LEU A 93 -17.92 2.06 7.31
N ASP A 94 -18.83 1.98 6.35
CA ASP A 94 -20.27 1.82 6.60
C ASP A 94 -20.53 0.44 7.24
N ASP A 95 -21.63 0.31 7.98
CA ASP A 95 -21.99 -0.96 8.66
C ASP A 95 -22.19 -2.13 7.67
N ASP A 96 -22.49 -1.83 6.40
CA ASP A 96 -22.68 -2.81 5.32
C ASP A 96 -21.41 -3.09 4.50
N GLN A 97 -20.29 -2.39 4.77
CA GLN A 97 -19.05 -2.51 4.00
C GLN A 97 -17.95 -3.19 4.83
N GLY A 98 -17.62 -4.43 4.45
CA GLY A 98 -16.49 -5.14 5.04
C GLY A 98 -15.13 -4.61 4.56
N ILE A 99 -14.07 -4.85 5.35
CA ILE A 99 -12.70 -4.49 4.96
C ILE A 99 -12.27 -5.13 3.63
N VAL A 100 -12.75 -6.34 3.31
CA VAL A 100 -12.44 -7.01 2.04
C VAL A 100 -13.03 -6.25 0.86
N ASP A 101 -14.27 -5.78 0.97
CA ASP A 101 -14.91 -5.01 -0.11
C ASP A 101 -14.24 -3.65 -0.28
N TYR A 102 -13.81 -3.03 0.82
CA TYR A 102 -13.04 -1.80 0.73
C TYR A 102 -11.66 -2.01 0.11
N VAL A 103 -10.95 -3.10 0.42
CA VAL A 103 -9.68 -3.44 -0.25
C VAL A 103 -9.88 -3.61 -1.76
N ARG A 104 -10.98 -4.26 -2.18
CA ARG A 104 -11.32 -4.37 -3.62
C ARG A 104 -11.57 -3.02 -4.26
N GLU A 105 -12.24 -2.11 -3.56
CA GLU A 105 -12.43 -0.73 -4.02
C GLU A 105 -11.10 0.01 -4.17
N VAL A 106 -10.20 -0.12 -3.18
CA VAL A 106 -8.84 0.44 -3.22
C VAL A 106 -8.05 -0.09 -4.42
N GLU A 107 -8.09 -1.40 -4.68
CA GLU A 107 -7.46 -2.01 -5.87
C GLU A 107 -7.98 -1.39 -7.16
N LEU A 108 -9.30 -1.21 -7.29
CA LEU A 108 -9.92 -0.63 -8.49
C LEU A 108 -9.54 0.85 -8.69
N ARG A 109 -9.53 1.66 -7.62
CA ARG A 109 -9.09 3.06 -7.68
C ARG A 109 -7.61 3.17 -8.09
N LEU A 110 -6.78 2.27 -7.58
CA LEU A 110 -5.36 2.22 -7.95
C LEU A 110 -5.15 1.76 -9.40
N VAL A 111 -5.94 0.81 -9.89
CA VAL A 111 -5.96 0.45 -11.32
C VAL A 111 -6.34 1.65 -12.19
N GLU A 112 -7.35 2.44 -11.79
CA GLU A 112 -7.71 3.67 -12.49
C GLU A 112 -6.55 4.70 -12.49
N ALA A 113 -5.89 4.88 -11.34
CA ALA A 113 -4.74 5.78 -11.22
C ALA A 113 -3.59 5.37 -12.16
N LEU A 114 -3.24 4.07 -12.20
CA LEU A 114 -2.21 3.55 -13.11
C LEU A 114 -2.61 3.71 -14.59
N GLY A 115 -3.89 3.51 -14.91
CA GLY A 115 -4.42 3.75 -16.26
C GLY A 115 -4.24 5.20 -16.72
N LYS A 116 -4.43 6.18 -15.83
CA LYS A 116 -4.17 7.61 -16.12
C LYS A 116 -2.68 7.91 -16.34
N LEU A 117 -1.79 7.12 -15.74
CA LEU A 117 -0.34 7.20 -15.93
C LEU A 117 0.14 6.40 -17.15
N GLY A 118 -0.77 5.78 -17.91
CA GLY A 118 -0.44 5.03 -19.12
C GLY A 118 0.03 3.59 -18.86
N LEU A 119 -0.15 3.05 -17.65
CA LEU A 119 0.18 1.67 -17.32
C LEU A 119 -1.09 0.81 -17.15
N PRO A 120 -1.42 -0.06 -18.11
CA PRO A 120 -2.49 -1.05 -17.95
C PRO A 120 -2.20 -1.97 -16.76
N ALA A 121 -3.17 -2.05 -15.84
CA ALA A 121 -3.05 -2.83 -14.62
C ALA A 121 -4.38 -3.51 -14.26
N GLU A 122 -4.30 -4.52 -13.41
CA GLU A 122 -5.43 -5.34 -12.99
C GLU A 122 -5.36 -5.70 -11.50
N ARG A 123 -6.55 -5.89 -10.93
CA ARG A 123 -6.72 -6.66 -9.69
C ARG A 123 -6.70 -8.16 -10.03
N ARG A 124 -6.33 -9.00 -9.07
CA ARG A 124 -6.45 -10.46 -9.20
C ARG A 124 -7.33 -11.02 -8.10
N ASP A 125 -8.29 -11.85 -8.48
CA ASP A 125 -9.02 -12.66 -7.51
C ASP A 125 -8.10 -13.70 -6.90
N THR A 126 -8.34 -14.06 -5.65
CA THR A 126 -7.59 -15.10 -4.95
C THR A 126 -8.36 -16.42 -5.00
N PRO A 127 -7.91 -17.43 -5.77
CA PRO A 127 -8.50 -18.75 -5.73
C PRO A 127 -8.49 -19.37 -4.32
N PRO A 128 -9.51 -20.17 -3.94
CA PRO A 128 -9.47 -20.92 -2.70
C PRO A 128 -8.22 -21.82 -2.62
N GLY A 129 -7.47 -21.71 -1.53
CA GLY A 129 -6.27 -22.50 -1.29
C GLY A 129 -4.98 -21.98 -1.94
N SER A 130 -5.02 -20.82 -2.64
CA SER A 130 -3.81 -20.16 -3.14
C SER A 130 -3.27 -19.10 -2.18
N GLU A 131 -2.08 -18.60 -2.47
CA GLU A 131 -1.54 -17.39 -1.84
C GLU A 131 -2.46 -16.18 -2.10
N LEU A 132 -2.50 -15.25 -1.14
CA LEU A 132 -3.32 -14.03 -1.25
C LEU A 132 -2.75 -13.10 -2.32
N LEU A 133 -3.46 -12.93 -3.43
CA LEU A 133 -3.03 -12.10 -4.56
C LEU A 133 -3.37 -10.60 -4.40
N THR A 134 -3.80 -10.19 -3.21
CA THR A 134 -4.17 -8.81 -2.88
C THR A 134 -3.08 -7.82 -3.29
N GLY A 135 -3.47 -6.77 -4.00
CA GLY A 135 -2.59 -5.81 -4.63
C GLY A 135 -2.98 -5.55 -6.09
N VAL A 136 -2.14 -4.81 -6.78
CA VAL A 136 -2.33 -4.49 -8.21
C VAL A 136 -1.15 -5.01 -9.02
N TRP A 137 -1.47 -5.56 -10.18
CA TRP A 137 -0.57 -6.27 -11.07
C TRP A 137 -0.61 -5.61 -12.44
N THR A 138 0.53 -5.55 -13.13
CA THR A 138 0.57 -5.05 -14.52
C THR A 138 -0.18 -6.04 -15.43
N ALA A 139 -1.04 -5.55 -16.32
CA ALA A 139 -1.83 -6.42 -17.19
C ALA A 139 -0.95 -7.21 -18.18
N ASP A 140 0.06 -6.55 -18.77
CA ASP A 140 0.84 -7.13 -19.86
C ASP A 140 1.90 -8.14 -19.38
N THR A 141 2.53 -7.87 -18.24
CA THR A 141 3.66 -8.68 -17.76
C THR A 141 3.34 -9.49 -16.51
N GLY A 142 2.19 -9.24 -15.90
CA GLY A 142 1.73 -9.93 -14.71
C GLY A 142 2.58 -9.73 -13.46
N ARG A 143 3.47 -8.72 -13.44
CA ARG A 143 4.30 -8.34 -12.30
C ARG A 143 3.51 -7.54 -11.26
N LYS A 144 3.86 -7.67 -9.98
CA LYS A 144 3.19 -6.94 -8.91
C LYS A 144 3.77 -5.53 -8.78
N ILE A 145 2.92 -4.52 -8.86
CA ILE A 145 3.33 -3.11 -8.79
C ILE A 145 2.87 -2.41 -7.51
N ILE A 146 1.74 -2.86 -6.92
CA ILE A 146 1.23 -2.30 -5.66
C ILE A 146 0.97 -3.42 -4.65
N SER A 147 1.52 -3.25 -3.45
CA SER A 147 1.19 -4.07 -2.28
C SER A 147 0.12 -3.37 -1.44
N ILE A 148 -0.86 -4.11 -0.96
CA ILE A 148 -1.94 -3.59 -0.11
C ILE A 148 -2.01 -4.41 1.17
N GLY A 149 -1.98 -3.72 2.30
CA GLY A 149 -2.04 -4.31 3.63
C GLY A 149 -2.78 -3.38 4.56
N MET A 150 -4.06 -3.66 4.78
CA MET A 150 -4.96 -2.83 5.58
C MET A 150 -5.45 -3.57 6.81
N ARG A 151 -5.89 -2.79 7.81
CA ARG A 151 -6.59 -3.29 8.99
C ARG A 151 -7.80 -2.42 9.25
N GLN A 152 -8.83 -3.01 9.85
CA GLN A 152 -9.98 -2.29 10.40
C GLN A 152 -10.01 -2.48 11.92
N SER A 153 -10.31 -1.41 12.66
CA SER A 153 -10.62 -1.48 14.08
C SER A 153 -11.66 -0.42 14.45
N ARG A 154 -12.71 -0.84 15.17
CA ARG A 154 -13.83 0.03 15.57
C ARG A 154 -14.42 0.82 14.39
N GLY A 155 -14.66 0.14 13.26
CA GLY A 155 -15.20 0.75 12.05
C GLY A 155 -14.18 1.53 11.20
N VAL A 156 -13.02 1.90 11.73
CA VAL A 156 -12.04 2.74 11.02
C VAL A 156 -10.86 1.93 10.49
N THR A 157 -10.42 2.23 9.28
CA THR A 157 -9.26 1.59 8.64
C THR A 157 -7.95 2.23 9.04
N SER A 158 -6.88 1.45 8.97
CA SER A 158 -5.49 1.90 9.10
C SER A 158 -4.60 1.17 8.10
N HIS A 159 -3.38 1.70 7.92
CA HIS A 159 -2.46 1.33 6.84
C HIS A 159 -3.07 1.60 5.46
N GLY A 160 -2.73 0.82 4.44
CA GLY A 160 -3.18 1.12 3.07
C GLY A 160 -2.36 0.39 2.02
N PHE A 161 -1.79 1.15 1.08
CA PHE A 161 -1.08 0.62 -0.08
C PHE A 161 0.34 1.18 -0.20
N ALA A 162 1.15 0.49 -0.99
CA ALA A 162 2.52 0.85 -1.32
C ALA A 162 2.76 0.62 -2.82
N LEU A 163 2.83 1.71 -3.58
CA LEU A 163 3.05 1.75 -5.02
C LEU A 163 4.53 1.99 -5.33
N ASN A 164 5.16 1.06 -6.03
CA ASN A 164 6.54 1.22 -6.49
C ASN A 164 6.61 2.20 -7.67
N VAL A 165 7.25 3.36 -7.48
CA VAL A 165 7.35 4.40 -8.52
C VAL A 165 8.69 4.31 -9.24
N GLU A 166 9.79 4.59 -8.53
CA GLU A 166 11.14 4.64 -9.09
C GLU A 166 12.24 4.09 -8.17
N GLY A 167 11.87 3.57 -6.99
CA GLY A 167 12.80 3.07 -5.98
C GLY A 167 13.56 1.81 -6.37
N ASP A 168 14.59 1.48 -5.59
CA ASP A 168 15.35 0.24 -5.72
C ASP A 168 14.45 -0.98 -5.43
N LEU A 169 14.43 -1.93 -6.37
CA LEU A 169 13.67 -3.18 -6.23
C LEU A 169 14.52 -4.31 -5.63
N SER A 170 15.82 -4.14 -5.47
CA SER A 170 16.72 -5.15 -4.91
C SER A 170 16.30 -5.68 -3.53
N PRO A 171 15.71 -4.88 -2.61
CA PRO A 171 15.24 -5.37 -1.32
C PRO A 171 14.14 -6.44 -1.41
N TRP A 172 13.38 -6.49 -2.51
CA TRP A 172 12.37 -7.54 -2.71
C TRP A 172 13.00 -8.91 -2.96
N ASN A 173 14.27 -8.97 -3.39
CA ASN A 173 14.99 -10.23 -3.61
C ASN A 173 15.62 -10.81 -2.33
N TRP A 174 15.57 -10.07 -1.22
CA TRP A 174 16.19 -10.46 0.03
C TRP A 174 15.18 -10.97 1.05
N ALA A 175 13.89 -10.99 0.72
CA ALA A 175 12.79 -11.41 1.59
C ALA A 175 11.63 -12.00 0.76
N ILE A 176 10.79 -12.84 1.37
CA ILE A 176 9.60 -13.35 0.69
C ILE A 176 8.44 -12.37 0.90
N ALA A 177 8.20 -11.55 -0.11
CA ALA A 177 7.18 -10.52 -0.08
C ALA A 177 5.76 -11.11 -0.14
N CYS A 178 4.86 -10.64 0.71
CA CYS A 178 3.45 -11.05 0.72
C CYS A 178 3.19 -12.57 0.86
N GLY A 179 4.22 -13.35 1.21
CA GLY A 179 4.15 -14.81 1.22
C GLY A 179 4.12 -15.47 -0.15
N MET A 180 4.65 -14.78 -1.18
CA MET A 180 4.72 -15.27 -2.55
C MET A 180 6.20 -15.40 -2.95
N PRO A 181 6.80 -16.60 -2.93
CA PRO A 181 8.23 -16.79 -3.22
C PRO A 181 8.62 -16.39 -4.65
N ASP A 182 7.71 -16.61 -5.61
CA ASP A 182 7.97 -16.39 -7.04
C ASP A 182 7.43 -15.04 -7.55
N VAL A 183 7.07 -14.12 -6.66
CA VAL A 183 6.53 -12.82 -7.08
C VAL A 183 7.60 -11.93 -7.70
N ASP A 184 7.42 -11.53 -8.96
CA ASP A 184 8.23 -10.50 -9.59
C ASP A 184 7.62 -9.11 -9.31
N MET A 185 8.31 -8.35 -8.47
CA MET A 185 7.94 -6.97 -8.14
C MET A 185 8.43 -6.02 -9.23
N THR A 186 7.61 -5.03 -9.59
CA THR A 186 7.97 -3.99 -10.57
C THR A 186 7.72 -2.59 -10.03
N SER A 187 8.07 -1.57 -10.82
CA SER A 187 7.84 -0.16 -10.56
C SER A 187 7.39 0.56 -11.83
N LEU A 188 6.74 1.72 -11.70
CA LEU A 188 6.37 2.55 -12.86
C LEU A 188 7.57 2.84 -13.77
N LYS A 189 8.72 3.20 -13.19
CA LYS A 189 9.95 3.46 -13.94
C LYS A 189 10.45 2.23 -14.71
N ARG A 190 10.30 1.01 -14.15
CA ARG A 190 10.68 -0.23 -14.84
C ARG A 190 9.74 -0.55 -16.01
N GLU A 191 8.45 -0.27 -15.87
CA GLU A 191 7.45 -0.56 -16.92
C GLU A 191 7.40 0.51 -18.02
N LEU A 192 7.53 1.79 -17.66
CA LEU A 192 7.33 2.92 -18.58
C LEU A 192 8.64 3.62 -18.98
N GLY A 193 9.76 3.29 -18.35
CA GLY A 193 11.07 3.91 -18.56
C GLY A 193 11.31 5.18 -17.75
N GLU A 194 10.25 5.94 -17.47
CA GLU A 194 10.27 7.13 -16.61
C GLU A 194 9.08 7.14 -15.65
N ALA A 195 9.23 7.85 -14.54
CA ALA A 195 8.16 8.05 -13.57
C ALA A 195 8.39 9.36 -12.81
N SER A 196 7.30 10.01 -12.42
CA SER A 196 7.30 11.27 -11.67
C SER A 196 6.46 11.10 -10.41
N MET A 197 7.07 11.21 -9.23
CA MET A 197 6.34 11.07 -7.97
C MET A 197 5.20 12.09 -7.84
N ALA A 198 5.36 13.29 -8.41
CA ALA A 198 4.34 14.33 -8.43
C ALA A 198 3.12 13.91 -9.27
N ASP A 199 3.34 13.40 -10.49
CA ASP A 199 2.26 12.94 -11.36
C ASP A 199 1.54 11.74 -10.76
N VAL A 200 2.30 10.84 -10.11
CA VAL A 200 1.73 9.69 -9.40
C VAL A 200 0.85 10.14 -8.23
N ARG A 201 1.32 11.07 -7.40
CA ARG A 201 0.52 11.65 -6.29
C ARG A 201 -0.77 12.27 -6.81
N ALA A 202 -0.70 13.06 -7.87
CA ALA A 202 -1.87 13.69 -8.49
C ALA A 202 -2.87 12.66 -9.05
N ALA A 203 -2.37 11.64 -9.75
CA ALA A 203 -3.20 10.57 -10.31
C ALA A 203 -3.91 9.77 -9.20
N VAL A 204 -3.18 9.43 -8.14
CA VAL A 204 -3.71 8.73 -6.97
C VAL A 204 -4.73 9.60 -6.23
N ALA A 205 -4.40 10.85 -5.88
CA ALA A 205 -5.33 11.75 -5.20
C ALA A 205 -6.63 11.89 -5.99
N THR A 206 -6.55 12.07 -7.32
CA THR A 206 -7.72 12.15 -8.20
C THR A 206 -8.54 10.86 -8.17
N ALA A 207 -7.92 9.69 -8.30
CA ALA A 207 -8.63 8.40 -8.28
C ALA A 207 -9.28 8.09 -6.92
N PHE A 208 -8.80 8.72 -5.85
CA PHE A 208 -9.36 8.62 -4.51
C PHE A 208 -10.27 9.79 -4.12
N GLU A 209 -10.60 10.69 -5.05
CA GLU A 209 -11.40 11.90 -4.78
C GLU A 209 -10.84 12.72 -3.60
N ALA A 210 -9.51 12.75 -3.48
CA ALA A 210 -8.81 13.38 -2.36
C ALA A 210 -8.36 14.81 -2.71
N SER A 211 -8.60 15.75 -1.81
CA SER A 211 -8.23 17.17 -1.94
C SER A 211 -7.78 17.79 -0.64
#